data_AF-A0A9J6D1C4-F1
#
_entry.id   AF-A0A9J6D1C4-F1
#
_cell.length_a   1.000
_cell.length_b   1.000
_cell.length_c   1.000
_cell.angle_alpha   90.00
_cell.angle_beta   90.00
_cell.angle_gamma   90.00
#
_symmetry.space_group_name_H-M   'P 1'
#
loop_
_entity.id
_entity.type
_entity.pdbx_description
1 polymer ?
#
loop_
_entity_poly.entity_id
_entity_poly.type
_entity_poly.pdbx_seq_one_letter_code
_entity_poly.pdbx_strand_id
1 'polypeptide(L)'
;MVVKAVKLRLSGPLPEDDVQTLILPVASPVMAGSNGLLPPQKQRLQGLHHVARQLEIRGVDLSACYPELYAKIRAFVDTGEMFSPVCMFPTDVRSGQVFMCVVLPLADQELLDRMAGTRSAAAVKAKKRWMF
;
A
#
# COMPACT_ATOMS: atom_id res chain seq x y z
N MET A 1 57.16 -3.14 0.94
CA MET A 1 56.04 -3.43 0.02
C MET A 1 54.76 -3.05 0.74
N VAL A 2 54.13 -1.92 0.38
CA VAL A 2 52.92 -1.42 1.07
C VAL A 2 51.71 -1.85 0.26
N VAL A 3 50.90 -2.74 0.81
CA VAL A 3 49.61 -3.11 0.22
C VAL A 3 48.59 -2.02 0.54
N LYS A 4 48.15 -1.27 -0.47
CA LYS A 4 46.99 -0.39 -0.36
C LYS A 4 45.74 -1.29 -0.34
N ALA A 5 45.19 -1.52 0.84
CA ALA A 5 43.89 -2.14 0.98
C ALA A 5 42.82 -1.16 0.49
N VAL A 6 42.31 -1.39 -0.72
CA VAL A 6 41.08 -0.73 -1.19
C VAL A 6 39.94 -1.33 -0.39
N LYS A 7 39.35 -0.54 0.49
CA LYS A 7 38.11 -0.89 1.19
C LYS A 7 37.00 -0.95 0.14
N LEU A 8 36.74 -2.14 -0.39
CA LEU A 8 35.56 -2.42 -1.18
C LEU A 8 34.36 -2.15 -0.27
N ARG A 9 33.65 -1.05 -0.52
CA ARG A 9 32.34 -0.83 0.09
C ARG A 9 31.38 -1.78 -0.61
N LEU A 10 31.18 -2.96 -0.02
CA LEU A 10 30.08 -3.84 -0.35
C LEU A 10 28.79 -3.05 -0.08
N SER A 11 28.08 -2.72 -1.16
CA SER A 11 26.86 -1.91 -1.21
C SER A 11 26.97 -0.49 -0.62
N GLY A 12 26.68 0.53 -1.43
CA GLY A 12 26.26 1.83 -0.90
C GLY A 12 25.03 1.65 0.01
N PRO A 13 24.74 2.61 0.92
CA PRO A 13 23.55 2.50 1.76
C PRO A 13 22.33 2.28 0.86
N LEU A 14 21.57 1.21 1.11
CA LEU A 14 20.34 0.95 0.37
C LEU A 14 19.44 2.20 0.49
N PRO A 15 18.88 2.72 -0.62
CA PRO A 15 17.84 3.72 -0.56
C PRO A 15 16.56 3.06 -0.05
N GLU A 16 16.46 2.83 1.26
CA GLU A 16 15.24 2.33 1.91
C GLU A 16 14.13 3.41 1.98
N ASP A 17 14.43 4.66 1.61
CA ASP A 17 13.54 5.83 1.76
C ASP A 17 12.76 6.25 0.48
N ASP A 18 13.02 5.67 -0.70
CA ASP A 18 12.42 6.15 -1.97
C ASP A 18 11.34 5.23 -2.57
N VAL A 19 11.04 4.07 -1.97
CA VAL A 19 10.00 3.19 -2.52
C VAL A 19 8.62 3.74 -2.18
N GLN A 20 7.94 4.28 -3.19
CA GLN A 20 6.57 4.78 -3.04
C GLN A 20 5.67 3.67 -2.50
N THR A 21 5.00 3.94 -1.38
CA THR A 21 4.03 3.01 -0.77
C THR A 21 2.60 3.45 -1.06
N LEU A 22 1.79 2.54 -1.60
CA LEU A 22 0.39 2.73 -1.92
C LEU A 22 -0.47 1.75 -1.11
N ILE A 23 -1.20 2.27 -0.13
CA ILE A 23 -2.13 1.47 0.70
C ILE A 23 -3.54 1.62 0.13
N LEU A 24 -4.17 0.50 -0.24
CA LEU A 24 -5.45 0.42 -0.92
C LEU A 24 -6.45 -0.41 -0.10
N PRO A 25 -7.20 0.21 0.82
CA PRO A 25 -8.35 -0.44 1.43
C PRO A 25 -9.47 -0.67 0.41
N VAL A 26 -10.05 -1.86 0.40
CA VAL A 26 -11.26 -2.17 -0.37
C VAL A 26 -12.48 -1.52 0.30
N ALA A 27 -12.54 -1.53 1.62
CA ALA A 27 -13.59 -0.89 2.39
C ALA A 27 -13.03 0.10 3.43
N SER A 28 -13.84 1.10 3.77
CA SER A 28 -13.55 2.03 4.86
C SER A 28 -14.73 2.04 5.86
N PRO A 29 -14.46 2.10 7.18
CA PRO A 29 -15.47 2.20 8.23
C PRO A 29 -16.25 3.50 8.15
N VAL A 30 -15.72 4.53 7.47
CA VAL A 30 -16.49 5.75 7.16
C VAL A 30 -17.63 5.47 6.16
N MET A 31 -17.48 4.44 5.33
CA MET A 31 -18.52 4.03 4.37
C MET A 31 -19.56 3.10 5.00
N ALA A 32 -19.16 2.35 6.02
CA ALA A 32 -20.09 1.66 6.90
C ALA A 32 -20.89 2.72 7.67
N GLY A 33 -22.20 2.76 7.49
CA GLY A 33 -23.07 3.59 8.34
C GLY A 33 -22.79 3.30 9.82
N SER A 34 -23.13 4.26 10.69
CA SER A 34 -22.83 4.39 12.14
C SER A 34 -22.94 3.15 13.05
N ASN A 35 -23.33 1.97 12.54
CA ASN A 35 -23.60 0.75 13.30
C ASN A 35 -22.43 -0.24 13.33
N GLY A 36 -21.22 0.13 12.86
CA GLY A 36 -20.04 -0.75 12.92
C GLY A 36 -20.17 -2.05 12.09
N LEU A 37 -21.18 -2.11 11.22
CA LEU A 37 -21.44 -3.26 10.35
C LEU A 37 -20.59 -3.15 9.08
N LEU A 38 -20.23 -4.29 8.48
CA LEU A 38 -19.52 -4.28 7.20
C LEU A 38 -20.26 -3.45 6.15
N PRO A 39 -19.53 -2.68 5.32
CA PRO A 39 -20.18 -1.88 4.30
C PRO A 39 -20.94 -2.77 3.30
N PRO A 40 -22.09 -2.30 2.78
CA PRO A 40 -22.90 -3.03 1.82
C PRO A 40 -22.08 -3.54 0.62
N GLN A 41 -22.51 -4.65 0.02
CA GLN A 41 -21.86 -5.24 -1.18
C GLN A 41 -21.59 -4.19 -2.26
N LYS A 42 -22.54 -3.28 -2.49
CA LYS A 42 -22.38 -2.18 -3.46
C LYS A 42 -21.16 -1.29 -3.17
N GLN A 43 -20.91 -0.97 -1.90
CA GLN A 43 -19.75 -0.16 -1.51
C GLN A 43 -18.45 -0.96 -1.60
N ARG A 44 -18.47 -2.25 -1.21
CA ARG A 44 -17.31 -3.15 -1.41
C ARG A 44 -16.94 -3.28 -2.89
N LEU A 45 -17.94 -3.35 -3.77
CA LEU A 45 -17.74 -3.35 -5.22
C LEU A 45 -17.12 -2.05 -5.73
N GLN A 46 -17.58 -0.89 -5.23
CA GLN A 46 -16.93 0.39 -5.51
C GLN A 46 -15.46 0.41 -5.04
N GLY A 47 -15.19 -0.22 -3.90
CA GLY A 47 -13.85 -0.48 -3.39
C GLY A 47 -12.97 -1.26 -4.35
N LEU A 48 -13.45 -2.39 -4.85
CA LEU A 48 -12.74 -3.18 -5.86
C LEU A 48 -12.42 -2.33 -7.10
N HIS A 49 -13.39 -1.56 -7.61
CA HIS A 49 -13.15 -0.66 -8.74
C HIS A 49 -12.12 0.44 -8.41
N HIS A 50 -12.09 0.93 -7.18
CA HIS A 50 -11.08 1.89 -6.74
C HIS A 50 -9.67 1.27 -6.75
N VAL A 51 -9.51 0.06 -6.19
CA VAL A 51 -8.23 -0.67 -6.19
C VAL A 51 -7.76 -0.92 -7.62
N ALA A 52 -8.63 -1.46 -8.47
CA ALA A 52 -8.31 -1.73 -9.88
C ALA A 52 -7.89 -0.44 -10.60
N ARG A 53 -8.66 0.65 -10.46
CA ARG A 53 -8.33 1.95 -11.07
C ARG A 53 -6.99 2.48 -10.61
N GLN A 54 -6.65 2.38 -9.33
CA GLN A 54 -5.36 2.87 -8.81
C GLN A 54 -4.16 2.10 -9.39
N LEU A 55 -4.34 0.83 -9.73
CA LEU A 55 -3.33 0.02 -10.41
C LEU A 55 -3.31 0.32 -11.92
N GLU A 56 -4.47 0.44 -12.56
CA GLU A 56 -4.61 0.73 -13.99
C GLU A 56 -3.94 2.06 -14.37
N ILE A 57 -4.08 3.12 -13.56
CA ILE A 57 -3.41 4.40 -13.83
C ILE A 57 -1.86 4.33 -13.80
N ARG A 58 -1.31 3.23 -13.28
CA ARG A 58 0.12 2.88 -13.26
C ARG A 58 0.49 1.81 -14.28
N GLY A 59 -0.46 1.42 -15.14
CA GLY A 59 -0.28 0.40 -16.16
C GLY A 59 -0.34 -1.04 -15.63
N VAL A 60 -0.95 -1.26 -14.48
CA VAL A 60 -1.06 -2.59 -13.85
C VAL A 60 -2.53 -3.05 -13.89
N ASP A 61 -2.82 -4.08 -14.67
CA ASP A 61 -4.13 -4.74 -14.66
C ASP A 61 -4.20 -5.73 -13.49
N LEU A 62 -5.04 -5.43 -12.50
CA LEU A 62 -5.19 -6.26 -11.30
C LEU A 62 -5.62 -7.70 -11.64
N SER A 63 -6.53 -7.87 -12.59
CA SER A 63 -7.09 -9.19 -12.94
C SER A 63 -6.11 -10.04 -13.74
N ALA A 64 -5.32 -9.41 -14.61
CA ALA A 64 -4.33 -10.11 -15.43
C ALA A 64 -3.02 -10.38 -14.67
N CYS A 65 -2.51 -9.38 -13.91
CA CYS A 65 -1.23 -9.51 -13.21
C CYS A 65 -1.35 -10.21 -11.85
N TYR A 66 -2.50 -10.10 -11.18
CA TYR A 66 -2.70 -10.64 -9.82
C TYR A 66 -4.06 -11.35 -9.67
N PRO A 67 -4.34 -12.41 -10.47
CA PRO A 67 -5.65 -13.07 -10.48
C PRO A 67 -6.06 -13.61 -9.10
N GLU A 68 -5.11 -14.10 -8.31
CA GLU A 68 -5.37 -14.60 -6.94
C GLU A 68 -5.83 -13.48 -5.99
N LEU A 69 -5.22 -12.29 -6.09
CA LEU A 69 -5.63 -11.14 -5.28
C LEU A 69 -7.00 -10.64 -5.74
N TYR A 70 -7.22 -10.58 -7.05
CA TYR A 70 -8.52 -10.22 -7.62
C TYR A 70 -9.63 -11.15 -7.11
N ALA A 71 -9.39 -12.47 -7.11
CA ALA A 71 -10.33 -13.47 -6.60
C ALA A 71 -10.62 -13.27 -5.11
N LYS A 72 -9.61 -13.00 -4.28
CA LYS A 72 -9.78 -12.70 -2.85
C LYS A 72 -10.63 -11.44 -2.62
N ILE A 73 -10.36 -10.36 -3.35
CA ILE A 73 -11.17 -9.14 -3.25
C ILE A 73 -12.59 -9.40 -3.72
N ARG A 74 -12.78 -10.21 -4.77
CA ARG A 74 -14.11 -10.58 -5.28
C ARG A 74 -14.90 -11.40 -4.26
N ALA A 75 -14.28 -12.40 -3.65
CA ALA A 75 -14.88 -13.16 -2.55
C ALA A 75 -15.27 -12.24 -1.38
N PHE A 76 -14.40 -11.30 -1.01
CA PHE A 76 -14.72 -10.28 -0.02
C PHE A 76 -15.87 -9.38 -0.45
N VAL A 77 -16.03 -9.03 -1.73
CA VAL A 77 -17.16 -8.23 -2.25
C VAL A 77 -18.47 -9.03 -2.23
N ASP A 78 -18.43 -10.32 -2.54
CA ASP A 78 -19.66 -11.12 -2.65
C ASP A 78 -20.14 -11.60 -1.27
N THR A 79 -19.24 -12.09 -0.40
CA THR A 79 -19.60 -12.73 0.87
C THR A 79 -19.39 -11.85 2.10
N GLY A 80 -18.44 -10.91 2.03
CA GLY A 80 -18.00 -10.12 3.19
C GLY A 80 -16.91 -10.79 4.00
N GLU A 81 -16.44 -11.97 3.59
CA GLU A 81 -15.34 -12.69 4.22
C GLU A 81 -14.02 -11.90 4.09
N MET A 82 -13.41 -11.62 5.24
CA MET A 82 -12.16 -10.88 5.31
C MET A 82 -10.99 -11.69 4.73
N PHE A 83 -10.07 -11.01 4.05
CA PHE A 83 -8.80 -11.60 3.62
C PHE A 83 -7.63 -10.90 4.32
N SER A 84 -6.52 -11.62 4.51
CA SER A 84 -5.30 -11.01 5.05
C SER A 84 -4.73 -9.97 4.09
N PRO A 85 -4.21 -8.82 4.59
CA PRO A 85 -3.56 -7.84 3.75
C PRO A 85 -2.51 -8.46 2.84
N VAL A 86 -2.52 -8.07 1.56
CA VAL A 86 -1.59 -8.57 0.55
C VAL A 86 -0.66 -7.44 0.16
N CYS A 87 0.64 -7.69 0.24
CA CYS A 87 1.69 -6.78 -0.21
C CYS A 87 2.26 -7.28 -1.55
N MET A 88 2.43 -6.37 -2.50
CA MET A 88 3.06 -6.64 -3.78
C MET A 88 3.95 -5.47 -4.21
N PHE A 89 4.86 -5.73 -5.15
CA PHE A 89 5.83 -4.76 -5.67
C PHE A 89 5.73 -4.60 -7.19
N PRO A 90 4.62 -4.07 -7.71
CA PRO A 90 4.48 -3.75 -9.13
C PRO A 90 5.46 -2.67 -9.60
N THR A 91 5.70 -2.65 -10.91
CA THR A 91 6.41 -1.56 -11.60
C THR A 91 5.39 -0.61 -12.21
N ASP A 92 5.49 0.68 -11.90
CA ASP A 92 4.70 1.71 -12.58
C ASP A 92 5.26 1.96 -13.98
N VAL A 93 4.46 1.63 -15.00
CA VAL A 93 4.85 1.73 -16.41
C VAL A 93 5.17 3.17 -16.81
N ARG A 94 4.58 4.17 -16.13
CA ARG A 94 4.77 5.59 -16.45
C ARG A 94 6.11 6.13 -15.95
N SER A 95 6.57 5.67 -14.79
CA SER A 95 7.80 6.14 -14.15
C SER A 95 8.97 5.15 -14.29
N GLY A 96 8.68 3.89 -14.59
CA GLY A 96 9.65 2.79 -14.57
C GLY A 96 10.08 2.38 -13.16
N GLN A 97 9.49 2.96 -12.11
CA GLN A 97 9.87 2.70 -10.72
C GLN A 97 9.00 1.60 -10.11
N VAL A 98 9.60 0.81 -9.22
CA VAL A 98 8.86 -0.15 -8.39
C VAL A 98 8.19 0.60 -7.26
N PHE A 99 6.94 0.25 -6.97
CA PHE A 99 6.20 0.77 -5.82
C PHE A 99 5.67 -0.38 -4.96
N MET A 100 5.63 -0.19 -3.65
CA MET A 100 5.00 -1.13 -2.74
C MET A 100 3.50 -0.87 -2.74
N CYS A 101 2.69 -1.87 -3.05
CA CYS A 101 1.24 -1.79 -2.95
C CYS A 101 0.75 -2.75 -1.87
N VAL A 102 -0.05 -2.24 -0.93
CA VAL A 102 -0.67 -3.03 0.13
C VAL A 102 -2.17 -2.94 -0.03
N VAL A 103 -2.83 -4.06 -0.36
CA VAL A 103 -4.29 -4.15 -0.47
C VAL A 103 -4.84 -4.85 0.76
N LEU A 104 -5.85 -4.26 1.37
CA LEU A 104 -6.47 -4.75 2.61
C LEU A 104 -7.99 -4.66 2.54
N PRO A 105 -8.73 -5.59 3.19
CA PRO A 105 -10.19 -5.63 3.05
C PRO A 105 -10.86 -4.42 3.68
N LEU A 106 -10.38 -3.96 4.84
CA LEU A 106 -10.96 -2.88 5.62
C LEU A 106 -9.82 -2.08 6.30
N ALA A 107 -9.80 -0.76 6.12
CA ALA A 107 -8.93 0.11 6.92
C ALA A 107 -9.59 0.40 8.27
N ASP A 108 -8.87 0.33 9.38
CA ASP A 108 -9.40 0.88 10.64
C ASP A 108 -9.31 2.42 10.65
N GLN A 109 -9.98 3.05 11.62
CA GLN A 109 -9.99 4.51 11.73
C GLN A 109 -8.59 5.06 12.01
N GLU A 110 -7.76 4.33 12.78
CA GLU A 110 -6.40 4.75 13.09
C GLU A 110 -5.51 4.80 11.83
N LEU A 111 -5.62 3.80 10.95
CA LEU A 111 -4.92 3.78 9.66
C LEU A 111 -5.39 4.93 8.77
N LEU A 112 -6.70 5.20 8.73
CA LEU A 112 -7.25 6.33 7.98
C LEU A 112 -6.76 7.67 8.52
N ASP A 113 -6.71 7.85 9.84
CA ASP A 113 -6.24 9.09 10.47
C ASP A 113 -4.74 9.31 10.19
N ARG A 114 -3.94 8.24 10.24
CA ARG A 114 -2.53 8.27 9.85
C ARG A 114 -2.37 8.65 8.38
N MET A 115 -3.16 8.05 7.48
CA MET A 115 -3.13 8.39 6.05
C MET A 115 -3.60 9.84 5.78
N ALA A 116 -4.64 10.31 6.48
CA ALA A 116 -5.16 11.67 6.33
C ALA A 116 -4.16 12.73 6.84
N GLY A 117 -3.42 12.42 7.91
CA GLY A 117 -2.32 13.24 8.42
C GLY A 117 -1.13 13.34 7.46
N THR A 118 -1.03 12.43 6.47
CA THR A 118 0.07 12.39 5.48
C THR A 118 -0.18 13.18 4.20
N ARG A 119 -1.05 14.21 4.22
CA ARG A 119 -0.99 15.28 3.19
C ARG A 119 0.35 16.04 3.18
N SER A 120 1.27 15.73 4.11
CA SER A 120 2.63 16.27 4.18
C SER A 120 3.65 15.22 4.69
N ALA A 121 3.70 14.02 4.11
CA ALA A 121 4.72 13.01 4.46
C ALA A 121 6.10 13.24 3.81
N ALA A 122 6.42 14.47 3.41
CA ALA A 122 7.80 14.88 3.10
C ALA A 122 8.56 15.39 4.35
N ALA A 123 7.96 15.30 5.55
CA ALA A 123 8.53 15.90 6.76
C ALA A 123 8.40 15.01 8.01
N VAL A 124 8.90 13.77 7.96
CA VAL A 124 9.38 13.13 9.20
C VAL A 124 10.86 13.47 9.36
N LYS A 125 11.15 14.74 9.68
CA LYS A 125 12.46 15.08 10.25
C LYS A 125 12.52 14.46 11.63
N ALA A 126 13.21 13.33 11.70
CA ALA A 126 13.69 12.71 12.92
C ALA A 126 14.31 13.78 13.84
N LYS A 127 13.58 14.16 14.89
CA LYS A 127 14.10 14.97 15.97
C LYS A 127 13.94 14.21 17.28
N LYS A 128 14.52 13.00 17.34
CA LYS A 128 14.91 12.40 18.61
C LYS A 128 16.29 12.96 18.97
N ARG A 129 16.31 14.15 19.57
CA ARG A 129 17.46 14.59 20.35
C ARG A 129 17.40 13.79 21.66
N TRP A 130 18.21 12.75 21.75
CA TRP A 130 18.54 12.13 23.01
C TRP A 130 19.26 13.19 23.84
N MET A 131 18.70 13.55 24.99
CA MET A 131 19.32 14.42 25.96
C MET A 131 20.01 13.52 26.99
N PHE A 132 21.34 13.51 26.95
CA PHE A 132 22.21 13.32 28.11
C PHE A 132 23.03 14.60 28.24
#